data_AF-A0A7Y5R6B9-F1
#
_entry.id   AF-A0A7Y5R6B9-F1
#
_cell.length_a   1.000
_cell.length_b   1.000
_cell.length_c   1.000
_cell.angle_alpha   90.00
_cell.angle_beta   90.00
_cell.angle_gamma   90.00
#
_symmetry.space_group_name_H-M   'P 1'
#
loop_
_entity.id
_entity.type
_entity.pdbx_description
1 polymer ?
#
loop_
_entity_poly.entity_id
_entity_poly.type
_entity_poly.pdbx_seq_one_letter_code
_entity_poly.pdbx_strand_id
1 'polypeptide(L)'
;MARTQKLSLTELSILRERIQARFNNRVPGKKLTGTTYKEAYEDLRNDILLLNPEGESAVSLNRLRKLFYYTDPQICSEDKLENPIFGKDFLSVLDNYIADEKDIIYKKDELSHSLNRRKQLIWIGLFGFSILTLFSVCFLFIFGTKDVERGWKEDFSTLSFKNLKEKGWEIWDYDATYFSKQLVDSGYLTLYTLPGDYWGKPGENRIIKNLLVRRIDCECCIIRIKFKNFYPYQNYQQLATFIMARQNPRENHIKLSFTYWQPEDREVSVEKKLRGTQVIIQKNGEISDIDSMSICYTSLKPAYPCPDTLQYRLTLKENRMTFQFKENPDWQVFRISKEINYSFGFEPFYVGIGAFQGTTDSKGIPLNGDIIPVLIDFVEVEPCSNSD
;
A
#
# COMPACT_ATOMS: atom_id res chain seq x y z
N MET A 1 -66.75 38.40 -28.54
CA MET A 1 -66.06 38.59 -29.84
C MET A 1 -64.95 37.57 -29.93
N ALA A 2 -65.04 36.61 -30.87
CA ALA A 2 -64.00 35.58 -31.03
C ALA A 2 -62.70 36.24 -31.52
N ARG A 3 -61.62 36.11 -30.74
CA ARG A 3 -60.31 36.65 -31.13
C ARG A 3 -59.76 35.78 -32.25
N THR A 4 -59.51 36.39 -33.39
CA THR A 4 -58.95 35.72 -34.56
C THR A 4 -57.43 35.63 -34.50
N GLN A 5 -56.87 34.50 -34.94
CA GLN A 5 -55.45 34.27 -35.09
C GLN A 5 -55.11 34.07 -36.57
N LYS A 6 -54.06 34.76 -37.00
CA LYS A 6 -53.48 34.63 -38.33
C LYS A 6 -52.38 33.57 -38.25
N LEU A 7 -52.40 32.61 -39.16
CA LEU A 7 -51.38 31.56 -39.24
C LEU A 7 -50.38 31.90 -40.35
N SER A 8 -49.10 31.62 -40.11
CA SER A 8 -48.08 31.61 -41.15
C SER A 8 -48.24 30.38 -42.06
N LEU A 9 -47.72 30.47 -43.29
CA LEU A 9 -47.72 29.36 -44.25
C LEU A 9 -47.08 28.08 -43.68
N THR A 10 -46.03 28.21 -42.88
CA THR A 10 -45.36 27.08 -42.23
C THR A 10 -46.25 26.42 -41.18
N GLU A 11 -46.94 27.21 -40.34
CA GLU A 11 -47.86 26.68 -39.32
C GLU A 11 -49.06 25.96 -39.95
N LEU A 12 -49.58 26.47 -41.07
CA LEU A 12 -50.62 25.82 -41.86
C LEU A 12 -50.15 24.49 -42.45
N SER A 13 -48.92 24.44 -42.97
CA SER A 13 -48.35 23.22 -43.55
C SER A 13 -48.16 22.13 -42.49
N ILE A 14 -47.67 22.47 -41.30
CA ILE A 14 -47.52 21.53 -40.18
C ILE A 14 -48.89 21.03 -39.70
N LEU A 15 -49.88 21.93 -39.57
CA LEU A 15 -51.23 21.56 -39.18
C LEU A 15 -51.87 20.62 -40.23
N ARG A 16 -51.63 20.87 -41.52
CA ARG A 16 -52.05 20.02 -42.64
C ARG A 16 -51.46 18.63 -42.55
N GLU A 17 -50.15 18.50 -42.39
CA GLU A 17 -49.47 17.21 -42.30
C GLU A 17 -50.03 16.36 -41.16
N ARG A 18 -50.26 16.99 -39.99
CA ARG A 18 -50.82 16.31 -38.81
C ARG A 18 -52.25 15.84 -39.01
N ILE A 19 -53.09 16.66 -39.64
CA ILE A 19 -54.47 16.27 -39.96
C ILE A 19 -54.48 15.15 -40.99
N GLN A 20 -53.68 15.25 -42.07
CA GLN A 20 -53.58 14.21 -43.09
C GLN A 20 -53.06 12.89 -42.52
N ALA A 21 -52.05 12.91 -41.67
CA ALA A 21 -51.56 11.71 -40.99
C ALA A 21 -52.65 11.04 -40.15
N ARG A 22 -53.50 11.82 -39.46
CA ARG A 22 -54.63 11.33 -38.68
C ARG A 22 -55.71 10.67 -39.55
N PHE A 23 -55.97 11.21 -40.74
CA PHE A 23 -56.88 10.58 -41.71
C PHE A 23 -56.28 9.30 -42.34
N ASN A 24 -54.98 9.31 -42.63
CA ASN A 24 -54.29 8.19 -43.29
C ASN A 24 -54.07 6.99 -42.35
N ASN A 25 -53.96 7.20 -41.04
CA ASN A 25 -53.77 6.15 -40.04
C ASN A 25 -55.08 5.56 -39.47
N ARG A 26 -56.24 5.77 -40.13
CA ARG A 26 -57.49 5.09 -39.73
C ARG A 26 -57.44 3.59 -40.03
N VAL A 27 -57.97 2.78 -39.10
CA VAL A 27 -58.00 1.30 -39.16
C VAL A 27 -58.73 0.81 -40.42
N PRO A 28 -58.18 -0.16 -41.19
CA PRO A 28 -58.88 -0.77 -42.31
C PRO A 28 -60.20 -1.43 -41.88
N GLY A 29 -61.33 -1.06 -42.51
CA GLY A 29 -62.62 -1.78 -42.36
C GLY A 29 -63.86 -0.96 -42.00
N LYS A 30 -63.74 0.31 -41.60
CA LYS A 30 -64.86 1.27 -41.70
C LYS A 30 -64.74 2.03 -43.01
N LYS A 31 -65.68 1.81 -43.93
CA LYS A 31 -65.76 2.63 -45.16
C LYS A 31 -66.02 4.07 -44.74
N LEU A 32 -65.20 5.01 -45.24
CA LEU A 32 -65.71 6.34 -45.53
C LEU A 32 -66.89 6.12 -46.47
N THR A 33 -68.11 6.35 -46.00
CA THR A 33 -69.29 6.20 -46.85
C THR A 33 -69.37 7.41 -47.77
N GLY A 34 -68.56 7.37 -48.82
CA GLY A 34 -68.64 8.19 -50.01
C GLY A 34 -67.29 8.76 -50.45
N THR A 35 -67.19 9.02 -51.74
CA THR A 35 -65.95 9.34 -52.47
C THR A 35 -65.65 10.84 -52.48
N THR A 36 -66.27 11.63 -51.60
CA THR A 36 -66.15 13.09 -51.62
C THR A 36 -65.57 13.64 -50.32
N TYR A 37 -64.75 14.69 -50.43
CA TYR A 37 -64.20 15.41 -49.27
C TYR A 37 -65.27 15.89 -48.27
N LYS A 38 -66.52 16.04 -48.74
CA LYS A 38 -67.67 16.41 -47.92
C LYS A 38 -67.93 15.42 -46.77
N GLU A 39 -67.78 14.12 -47.00
CA GLU A 39 -68.03 13.11 -45.98
C GLU A 39 -66.88 13.04 -44.95
N ALA A 40 -65.63 13.21 -45.41
CA ALA A 40 -64.49 13.37 -44.52
C ALA A 40 -64.62 14.60 -43.60
N TYR A 41 -65.29 15.67 -44.06
CA TYR A 41 -65.58 16.86 -43.25
C TYR A 41 -66.60 16.60 -42.15
N GLU A 42 -67.70 15.91 -42.46
CA GLU A 42 -68.72 15.60 -41.45
C GLU A 42 -68.18 14.62 -40.41
N ASP A 43 -67.33 13.67 -40.81
CA ASP A 43 -66.64 12.75 -39.88
C ASP A 43 -65.74 13.50 -38.89
N LEU A 44 -64.86 14.38 -39.36
CA LEU A 44 -63.98 15.16 -38.47
C LEU A 44 -64.78 16.08 -37.55
N ARG A 45 -65.85 16.67 -38.08
CA ARG A 45 -66.77 17.50 -37.28
C ARG A 45 -67.41 16.69 -36.16
N ASN A 46 -67.86 15.47 -36.44
CA ASN A 46 -68.47 14.60 -35.45
C ASN A 46 -67.46 14.15 -34.39
N ASP A 47 -66.22 13.82 -34.77
CA ASP A 47 -65.18 13.45 -33.81
C ASP A 47 -64.81 14.63 -32.89
N ILE A 48 -64.73 15.85 -33.42
CA ILE A 48 -64.50 17.07 -32.64
C ILE A 48 -65.66 17.35 -31.66
N LEU A 49 -66.90 17.18 -32.11
CA LEU A 49 -68.09 17.35 -31.27
C LEU A 49 -68.13 16.32 -30.14
N LEU A 50 -67.66 15.10 -30.39
CA LEU A 50 -67.64 14.02 -29.40
C LEU A 50 -66.58 14.26 -28.31
N LEU A 51 -65.44 14.86 -28.66
CA LEU A 51 -64.37 15.19 -27.71
C LEU A 51 -64.60 16.49 -26.94
N ASN A 52 -65.50 17.36 -27.42
CA ASN A 52 -65.87 18.60 -26.73
C ASN A 52 -67.38 18.87 -26.82
N PRO A 53 -68.21 18.07 -26.11
CA PRO A 53 -69.67 18.14 -26.23
C PRO A 53 -70.28 19.42 -25.65
N GLU A 54 -69.60 20.07 -24.71
CA GLU A 54 -70.09 21.29 -24.02
C GLU A 54 -69.50 22.59 -24.58
N GLY A 55 -68.63 22.52 -25.58
CA GLY A 55 -68.08 23.72 -26.22
C GLY A 55 -69.14 24.45 -27.04
N GLU A 56 -69.66 25.58 -26.55
CA GLU A 56 -70.59 26.48 -27.28
C GLU A 56 -70.06 26.92 -28.67
N SER A 57 -68.77 26.76 -28.91
CA SER A 57 -68.09 26.94 -30.19
C SER A 57 -67.97 25.61 -30.95
N ALA A 58 -69.10 24.95 -31.23
CA ALA A 58 -69.15 23.89 -32.23
C ALA A 58 -68.58 24.47 -33.53
N VAL A 59 -67.43 23.95 -33.95
CA VAL A 59 -66.71 24.49 -35.09
C VAL A 59 -67.65 24.53 -36.29
N SER A 60 -68.04 25.73 -36.73
CA SER A 60 -68.97 25.85 -37.84
C SER A 60 -68.42 25.09 -39.04
N LEU A 61 -69.27 24.36 -39.76
CA LEU A 61 -68.89 23.60 -40.94
C LEU A 61 -68.12 24.48 -41.96
N ASN A 62 -68.45 25.77 -42.02
CA ASN A 62 -67.74 26.76 -42.84
C ASN A 62 -66.29 27.02 -42.41
N ARG A 63 -65.96 26.96 -41.10
CA ARG A 63 -64.59 27.11 -40.59
C ARG A 63 -63.74 25.87 -40.86
N LEU A 64 -64.30 24.66 -40.72
CA LEU A 64 -63.62 23.41 -41.11
C LEU A 64 -63.39 23.35 -42.62
N ARG A 65 -64.38 23.71 -43.42
CA ARG A 65 -64.24 23.80 -44.89
C ARG A 65 -63.17 24.79 -45.31
N LYS A 66 -63.06 25.95 -44.63
CA LYS A 66 -61.97 26.91 -44.88
C LYS A 66 -60.61 26.32 -44.58
N LEU A 67 -60.44 25.57 -43.50
CA LEU A 67 -59.18 24.88 -43.21
C LEU A 67 -58.78 23.98 -44.38
N PHE A 68 -59.69 23.13 -44.86
CA PHE A 68 -59.38 22.25 -45.97
C PHE A 68 -59.16 22.98 -47.30
N TYR A 69 -59.96 24.03 -47.57
CA TYR A 69 -59.80 24.90 -48.73
C TYR A 69 -58.42 25.57 -48.76
N TYR A 70 -57.90 26.00 -47.61
CA TYR A 70 -56.56 26.59 -47.48
C TYR A 70 -55.43 25.56 -47.40
N THR A 71 -55.75 24.27 -47.34
CA THR A 71 -54.74 23.20 -47.28
C THR A 71 -54.64 22.38 -48.57
N ASP A 72 -55.43 22.65 -49.61
CA ASP A 72 -55.30 21.99 -50.90
C ASP A 72 -54.72 22.94 -51.97
N PRO A 73 -53.45 22.75 -52.38
CA PRO A 73 -52.78 23.59 -53.36
C PRO A 73 -53.34 23.41 -54.78
N GLN A 74 -54.16 22.38 -55.04
CA GLN A 74 -54.87 22.23 -56.31
C GLN A 74 -56.18 23.04 -56.38
N ILE A 75 -56.71 23.45 -55.23
CA ILE A 75 -58.00 24.17 -55.12
C ILE A 75 -57.78 25.67 -54.84
N CYS A 76 -56.71 26.03 -54.13
CA CYS A 76 -56.37 27.40 -53.79
C CYS A 76 -54.91 27.70 -54.19
N SER A 77 -54.71 28.67 -55.07
CA SER A 77 -53.38 29.10 -55.53
C SER A 77 -52.60 29.77 -54.38
N GLU A 78 -51.26 29.67 -54.41
CA GLU A 78 -50.38 30.12 -53.30
C GLU A 78 -50.56 31.60 -52.92
N ASP A 79 -50.92 32.46 -53.87
CA ASP A 79 -51.23 33.88 -53.67
C ASP A 79 -52.48 34.09 -52.79
N LYS A 80 -53.41 33.15 -52.77
CA LYS A 80 -54.62 33.20 -51.94
C LYS A 80 -54.40 32.62 -50.53
N LEU A 81 -53.20 32.11 -50.23
CA LEU A 81 -52.84 31.47 -48.95
C LEU A 81 -52.10 32.40 -47.99
N GLU A 82 -51.79 33.64 -48.36
CA GLU A 82 -50.83 34.44 -47.60
C GLU A 82 -51.30 34.76 -46.16
N ASN A 83 -52.61 34.78 -45.88
CA ASN A 83 -53.13 35.33 -44.64
C ASN A 83 -54.44 34.68 -44.12
N PRO A 84 -54.55 33.36 -43.89
CA PRO A 84 -55.79 32.77 -43.41
C PRO A 84 -55.99 33.07 -41.92
N ILE A 85 -57.24 33.35 -41.58
CA ILE A 85 -57.64 33.82 -40.27
C ILE A 85 -58.62 32.81 -39.65
N PHE A 86 -58.23 32.23 -38.53
CA PHE A 86 -59.03 31.27 -37.77
C PHE A 86 -59.40 31.82 -36.40
N GLY A 87 -60.48 31.32 -35.78
CA GLY A 87 -60.77 31.64 -34.38
C GLY A 87 -59.82 30.89 -33.45
N LYS A 88 -59.37 31.51 -32.34
CA LYS A 88 -58.51 30.82 -31.36
C LYS A 88 -59.16 29.57 -30.77
N ASP A 89 -60.46 29.65 -30.50
CA ASP A 89 -61.28 28.56 -29.96
C ASP A 89 -61.30 27.34 -30.89
N PHE A 90 -61.16 27.56 -32.20
CA PHE A 90 -61.03 26.50 -33.20
C PHE A 90 -59.65 25.83 -33.16
N LEU A 91 -58.59 26.60 -32.98
CA LEU A 91 -57.22 26.07 -32.91
C LEU A 91 -57.01 25.26 -31.64
N SER A 92 -57.51 25.71 -30.49
CA SER A 92 -57.40 24.95 -29.23
C SER A 92 -58.13 23.60 -29.28
N VAL A 93 -59.27 23.55 -29.95
CA VAL A 93 -60.03 22.29 -30.12
C VAL A 93 -59.32 21.34 -31.07
N LEU A 94 -58.70 21.85 -32.15
CA LEU A 94 -57.87 21.05 -33.05
C LEU A 94 -56.60 20.54 -32.38
N ASP A 95 -55.94 21.35 -31.55
CA ASP A 95 -54.75 20.93 -30.82
C ASP A 95 -55.08 19.80 -29.84
N ASN A 96 -56.21 19.86 -29.14
CA ASN A 96 -56.69 18.76 -28.29
C ASN A 96 -57.04 17.51 -29.10
N TYR A 97 -57.67 17.67 -30.27
CA TYR A 97 -57.99 16.56 -31.18
C TYR A 97 -56.72 15.83 -31.69
N ILE A 98 -55.64 16.58 -31.89
CA ILE A 98 -54.34 16.05 -32.36
C ILE A 98 -53.50 15.49 -31.19
N ALA A 99 -53.64 16.02 -29.98
CA ALA A 99 -52.82 15.64 -28.83
C ALA A 99 -53.13 14.25 -28.27
N ASP A 100 -54.34 13.72 -28.49
CA ASP A 100 -54.88 12.56 -27.76
C ASP A 100 -54.42 11.17 -28.26
N GLU A 101 -53.34 11.07 -29.05
CA GLU A 101 -52.77 9.77 -29.48
C GLU A 101 -51.42 9.44 -28.83
N LYS A 102 -50.81 10.36 -28.07
CA LYS A 102 -49.48 10.11 -27.48
C LYS A 102 -49.49 9.30 -26.18
N ASP A 103 -50.62 9.14 -25.50
CA ASP A 103 -50.64 8.51 -24.16
C ASP A 103 -51.18 7.07 -24.08
N ILE A 104 -51.80 6.52 -25.13
CA ILE A 104 -52.44 5.19 -25.04
C ILE A 104 -51.64 4.06 -25.72
N ILE A 105 -50.74 4.34 -26.67
CA ILE A 105 -50.06 3.28 -27.45
C ILE A 105 -48.55 3.17 -27.18
N TYR A 106 -47.89 4.20 -26.62
CA TYR A 106 -46.44 4.17 -26.41
C TYR A 106 -45.96 3.47 -25.13
N LYS A 107 -46.84 3.16 -24.16
CA LYS A 107 -46.40 2.62 -22.85
C LYS A 107 -46.25 1.09 -22.79
N LYS A 108 -46.62 0.35 -23.84
CA LYS A 108 -46.56 -1.13 -23.81
C LYS A 108 -45.36 -1.73 -24.54
N ASP A 109 -44.86 -1.08 -25.60
CA ASP A 109 -43.78 -1.65 -26.42
C ASP A 109 -42.40 -0.98 -26.24
N GLU A 110 -42.30 0.24 -25.69
CA GLU A 110 -41.00 0.79 -25.25
C GLU A 110 -40.52 0.22 -23.90
N LEU A 111 -41.40 -0.40 -23.10
CA LEU A 111 -41.00 -0.99 -21.83
C LEU A 111 -40.15 -2.26 -22.02
N SER A 112 -40.37 -3.05 -23.07
CA SER A 112 -39.63 -4.31 -23.29
C SER A 112 -38.23 -4.07 -23.88
N HIS A 113 -38.08 -3.13 -24.82
CA HIS A 113 -36.78 -2.78 -25.41
C HIS A 113 -35.92 -1.88 -24.49
N SER A 114 -36.52 -0.98 -23.70
CA SER A 114 -35.76 -0.19 -22.71
C SER A 114 -35.33 -1.00 -21.47
N LEU A 115 -36.10 -2.01 -21.05
CA LEU A 115 -35.68 -2.94 -19.98
C LEU A 115 -34.49 -3.80 -20.41
N ASN A 116 -34.43 -4.27 -21.66
CA ASN A 116 -33.29 -5.03 -22.16
C ASN A 116 -32.03 -4.16 -22.37
N ARG A 117 -32.18 -2.90 -22.81
CA ARG A 117 -31.05 -1.96 -22.93
C ARG A 117 -30.54 -1.49 -21.55
N ARG A 118 -31.42 -1.29 -20.56
CA ARG A 118 -31.02 -1.02 -19.17
C ARG A 118 -30.37 -2.24 -18.50
N LYS A 119 -30.87 -3.45 -18.74
CA LYS A 119 -30.20 -4.68 -18.27
C LYS A 119 -28.82 -4.82 -18.91
N GLN A 120 -28.67 -4.58 -20.21
CA GLN A 120 -27.36 -4.60 -20.87
C GLN A 120 -26.41 -3.53 -20.30
N LEU A 121 -26.86 -2.30 -20.06
CA LEU A 121 -26.03 -1.26 -19.47
C LEU A 121 -25.65 -1.58 -18.01
N ILE A 122 -26.54 -2.19 -17.23
CA ILE A 122 -26.24 -2.68 -15.86
C ILE A 122 -25.21 -3.81 -15.92
N TRP A 123 -25.35 -4.77 -16.83
CA TRP A 123 -24.39 -5.86 -17.01
C TRP A 123 -23.02 -5.36 -17.49
N ILE A 124 -22.98 -4.41 -18.43
CA ILE A 124 -21.73 -3.75 -18.87
C ILE A 124 -21.10 -2.99 -17.70
N GLY A 125 -21.89 -2.31 -16.87
CA GLY A 125 -21.41 -1.63 -15.67
C GLY A 125 -20.83 -2.58 -14.63
N LEU A 126 -21.51 -3.69 -14.34
CA LEU A 126 -21.04 -4.73 -13.40
C LEU A 126 -19.78 -5.45 -13.92
N PHE A 127 -19.73 -5.73 -15.22
CA PHE A 127 -18.56 -6.33 -15.85
C PHE A 127 -17.36 -5.36 -15.83
N GLY A 128 -17.61 -4.07 -16.15
CA GLY A 128 -16.59 -3.02 -16.06
C GLY A 128 -16.06 -2.84 -14.63
N PHE A 129 -16.94 -2.85 -13.61
CA PHE A 129 -16.53 -2.79 -12.20
C PHE A 129 -15.74 -4.02 -11.76
N SER A 130 -16.09 -5.21 -12.25
CA SER A 130 -15.36 -6.45 -11.96
C SER A 130 -13.95 -6.43 -12.57
N ILE A 131 -13.83 -5.91 -13.80
CA ILE A 131 -12.52 -5.69 -14.44
C ILE A 131 -11.72 -4.65 -13.66
N LEU A 132 -12.34 -3.55 -13.24
CA LEU A 132 -11.66 -2.49 -12.51
C LEU A 132 -11.14 -2.96 -11.14
N THR A 133 -11.93 -3.75 -10.41
CA THR A 133 -11.53 -4.34 -9.14
C THR A 133 -10.42 -5.37 -9.33
N LEU A 134 -10.52 -6.24 -10.33
CA LEU A 134 -9.45 -7.17 -10.68
C LEU A 134 -8.15 -6.42 -11.04
N PHE A 135 -8.25 -5.35 -11.85
CA PHE A 135 -7.11 -4.53 -12.23
C PHE A 135 -6.52 -3.81 -11.02
N SER A 136 -7.34 -3.32 -10.10
CA SER A 136 -6.89 -2.67 -8.87
C SER A 136 -6.22 -3.65 -7.91
N VAL A 137 -6.69 -4.89 -7.80
CA VAL A 137 -6.06 -5.95 -7.02
C VAL A 137 -4.74 -6.36 -7.66
N CYS A 138 -4.70 -6.59 -8.98
CA CYS A 138 -3.46 -6.85 -9.71
C CYS A 138 -2.47 -5.69 -9.59
N PHE A 139 -2.94 -4.44 -9.69
CA PHE A 139 -2.11 -3.26 -9.52
C PHE A 139 -1.52 -3.18 -8.11
N LEU A 140 -2.32 -3.45 -7.07
CA LEU A 140 -1.81 -3.53 -5.70
C LEU A 140 -0.87 -4.73 -5.48
N PHE A 141 -1.03 -5.84 -6.20
CA PHE A 141 -0.13 -6.98 -6.09
C PHE A 141 1.20 -6.75 -6.83
N ILE A 142 1.16 -6.11 -8.00
CA ILE A 142 2.32 -5.84 -8.85
C ILE A 142 3.12 -4.64 -8.33
N PHE A 143 2.43 -3.58 -7.88
CA PHE A 143 3.06 -2.32 -7.44
C PHE A 143 3.03 -2.13 -5.92
N GLY A 144 2.22 -2.88 -5.18
CA GLY A 144 2.16 -2.81 -3.72
C GLY A 144 3.17 -3.71 -3.02
N THR A 145 3.86 -4.61 -3.74
CA THR A 145 5.19 -5.05 -3.31
C THR A 145 6.15 -3.89 -3.56
N LYS A 146 6.04 -2.82 -2.77
CA LYS A 146 7.21 -1.97 -2.54
C LYS A 146 8.33 -2.93 -2.24
N ASP A 147 9.41 -2.85 -3.01
CA ASP A 147 10.66 -3.48 -2.66
C ASP A 147 10.91 -3.09 -1.20
N VAL A 148 10.55 -3.99 -0.28
CA VAL A 148 11.01 -3.92 1.10
C VAL A 148 12.49 -3.83 0.91
N GLU A 149 13.09 -2.68 1.23
CA GLU A 149 14.54 -2.48 1.09
C GLU A 149 15.21 -3.69 1.75
N ARG A 150 15.61 -4.66 0.91
CA ARG A 150 16.02 -5.98 1.41
C ARG A 150 17.36 -5.91 2.14
N GLY A 151 17.97 -4.72 2.12
CA GLY A 151 19.16 -4.38 2.83
C GLY A 151 19.15 -2.92 3.28
N TRP A 152 20.00 -2.61 4.24
CA TRP A 152 20.19 -1.28 4.79
C TRP A 152 21.62 -1.12 5.28
N LYS A 153 22.08 0.12 5.37
CA LYS A 153 23.39 0.46 5.93
C LYS A 153 23.25 1.61 6.91
N GLU A 154 23.86 1.46 8.06
CA GLU A 154 24.04 2.50 9.06
C GLU A 154 25.53 2.80 9.20
N ASP A 155 25.92 4.03 8.93
CA ASP A 155 27.29 4.54 9.11
C ASP A 155 27.45 5.35 10.39
N PHE A 156 26.37 5.54 11.17
CA PHE A 156 26.37 6.25 12.44
C PHE A 156 26.90 7.69 12.36
N SER A 157 26.83 8.31 11.18
CA SER A 157 27.19 9.71 10.95
C SER A 157 26.34 10.70 11.76
N THR A 158 25.15 10.28 12.20
CA THR A 158 24.26 11.08 13.06
C THR A 158 23.69 10.22 14.19
N LEU A 159 24.05 10.54 15.43
CA LEU A 159 23.75 9.73 16.62
C LEU A 159 22.57 10.22 17.46
N SER A 160 21.74 11.14 16.92
CA SER A 160 20.56 11.58 17.66
C SER A 160 19.58 10.42 17.84
N PHE A 161 18.97 10.33 19.03
CA PHE A 161 17.98 9.29 19.34
C PHE A 161 16.84 9.27 18.31
N LYS A 162 16.41 10.47 17.87
CA LYS A 162 15.41 10.63 16.82
C LYS A 162 15.87 9.98 15.51
N ASN A 163 17.09 10.26 15.05
CA ASN A 163 17.62 9.70 13.81
C ASN A 163 17.76 8.18 13.87
N LEU A 164 18.30 7.64 14.97
CA LEU A 164 18.41 6.20 15.18
C LEU A 164 17.02 5.53 15.10
N LYS A 165 16.03 6.10 15.78
CA LYS A 165 14.65 5.59 15.77
C LYS A 165 13.99 5.69 14.40
N GLU A 166 14.18 6.79 13.67
CA GLU A 166 13.68 6.96 12.29
C GLU A 166 14.29 5.93 11.33
N LYS A 167 15.54 5.53 11.56
CA LYS A 167 16.21 4.44 10.84
C LYS A 167 15.90 3.05 11.41
N GLY A 168 14.97 2.92 12.35
CA GLY A 168 14.49 1.64 12.87
C GLY A 168 15.37 1.00 13.95
N TRP A 169 16.33 1.73 14.50
CA TRP A 169 17.09 1.30 15.67
C TRP A 169 16.31 1.57 16.96
N GLU A 170 16.40 0.62 17.88
CA GLU A 170 15.99 0.77 19.27
C GLU A 170 17.21 0.67 20.18
N ILE A 171 17.15 1.31 21.34
CA ILE A 171 18.18 1.21 22.37
C ILE A 171 17.56 0.57 23.60
N TRP A 172 17.98 -0.65 23.91
CA TRP A 172 17.52 -1.36 25.10
C TRP A 172 18.35 -0.99 26.31
N ASP A 173 17.69 -1.00 27.48
CA ASP A 173 18.29 -0.68 28.78
C ASP A 173 19.11 0.63 28.76
N TYR A 174 18.52 1.70 28.20
CA TYR A 174 19.15 2.99 27.97
C TYR A 174 19.84 3.56 29.23
N ASP A 175 21.10 3.96 29.08
CA ASP A 175 21.90 4.67 30.05
C ASP A 175 22.39 5.99 29.44
N ALA A 176 21.73 7.09 29.80
CA ALA A 176 22.02 8.42 29.28
C ALA A 176 23.44 8.90 29.60
N THR A 177 23.99 8.49 30.74
CA THR A 177 25.31 8.93 31.22
C THR A 177 26.42 8.48 30.29
N TYR A 178 26.33 7.24 29.81
CA TYR A 178 27.32 6.71 28.87
C TYR A 178 26.93 6.94 27.42
N PHE A 179 25.63 6.96 27.10
CA PHE A 179 25.21 7.24 25.74
C PHE A 179 25.53 8.67 25.30
N SER A 180 25.54 9.65 26.23
CA SER A 180 25.94 11.03 25.94
C SER A 180 27.45 11.23 25.77
N LYS A 181 28.29 10.24 26.13
CA LYS A 181 29.75 10.28 25.96
C LYS A 181 30.19 9.82 24.57
N GLN A 182 29.44 10.18 23.53
CA GLN A 182 29.88 9.87 22.17
C GLN A 182 31.24 10.52 21.88
N LEU A 183 32.13 9.82 21.21
CA LEU A 183 33.40 10.38 20.74
C LEU A 183 33.10 11.16 19.44
N VAL A 184 32.57 12.37 19.63
CA VAL A 184 31.76 13.18 18.69
C VAL A 184 32.39 13.43 17.31
N ASP A 185 33.71 13.45 17.19
CA ASP A 185 34.38 13.93 15.96
C ASP A 185 34.62 12.85 14.90
N SER A 186 34.02 11.67 15.05
CA SER A 186 34.59 10.47 14.44
C SER A 186 33.69 9.75 13.43
N GLY A 187 32.41 10.12 13.34
CA GLY A 187 31.46 9.40 12.47
C GLY A 187 31.28 7.94 12.86
N TYR A 188 31.51 7.61 14.14
CA TYR A 188 31.33 6.28 14.72
C TYR A 188 30.29 6.33 15.83
N LEU A 189 29.56 5.23 16.02
CA LEU A 189 28.83 5.01 17.28
C LEU A 189 29.82 4.55 18.35
N THR A 190 29.82 5.22 19.50
CA THR A 190 30.60 4.81 20.68
C THR A 190 29.72 4.05 21.66
N LEU A 191 30.09 2.79 21.95
CA LEU A 191 29.56 2.02 23.07
C LEU A 191 30.64 1.82 24.13
N TYR A 192 30.23 1.46 25.35
CA TYR A 192 31.11 1.32 26.50
C TYR A 192 30.92 -0.04 27.14
N THR A 193 31.98 -0.67 27.65
CA THR A 193 31.91 -1.96 28.36
C THR A 193 31.26 -1.80 29.74
N LEU A 194 29.96 -1.54 29.77
CA LEU A 194 29.17 -1.35 30.99
C LEU A 194 28.85 -2.69 31.65
N PRO A 195 28.68 -2.73 32.98
CA PRO A 195 28.26 -3.96 33.68
C PRO A 195 26.95 -4.52 33.09
N GLY A 196 26.97 -5.80 32.73
CA GLY A 196 25.80 -6.52 32.21
C GLY A 196 26.18 -7.67 31.28
N ASP A 197 25.38 -8.73 31.29
CA ASP A 197 25.41 -9.81 30.29
C ASP A 197 24.03 -10.48 30.32
N TYR A 198 23.70 -11.24 29.27
CA TYR A 198 22.51 -12.09 29.28
C TYR A 198 22.72 -13.44 29.96
N TRP A 199 23.98 -13.73 30.31
CA TRP A 199 24.33 -14.78 31.24
C TRP A 199 24.48 -14.19 32.64
N GLY A 200 23.47 -14.39 33.49
CA GLY A 200 23.47 -13.94 34.89
C GLY A 200 22.92 -14.99 35.84
N LYS A 201 23.10 -14.81 37.15
CA LYS A 201 22.61 -15.78 38.14
C LYS A 201 21.07 -15.85 38.07
N PRO A 202 20.46 -16.99 38.41
CA PRO A 202 19.00 -17.06 38.56
C PRO A 202 18.49 -15.94 39.48
N GLY A 203 17.53 -15.16 39.00
CA GLY A 203 16.97 -14.01 39.73
C GLY A 203 17.66 -12.67 39.51
N GLU A 204 18.81 -12.62 38.82
CA GLU A 204 19.42 -11.37 38.37
C GLU A 204 18.80 -10.89 37.05
N ASN A 205 18.61 -9.58 36.92
CA ASN A 205 18.13 -8.99 35.67
C ASN A 205 19.22 -9.06 34.60
N ARG A 206 18.95 -9.83 33.56
CA ARG A 206 19.78 -9.97 32.35
C ARG A 206 19.66 -8.72 31.49
N ILE A 207 20.56 -7.77 31.71
CA ILE A 207 20.54 -6.46 31.04
C ILE A 207 21.89 -6.19 30.38
N ILE A 208 21.85 -5.55 29.22
CA ILE A 208 23.02 -5.00 28.55
C ILE A 208 22.70 -3.54 28.27
N LYS A 209 23.35 -2.64 29.01
CA LYS A 209 23.10 -1.20 28.91
C LYS A 209 23.44 -0.70 27.52
N ASN A 210 22.58 0.15 26.96
CA ASN A 210 22.74 0.72 25.62
C ASN A 210 22.92 -0.34 24.52
N LEU A 211 22.27 -1.50 24.61
CA LEU A 211 22.24 -2.45 23.51
C LEU A 211 21.43 -1.86 22.36
N LEU A 212 22.09 -1.58 21.23
CA LEU A 212 21.37 -1.19 20.02
C LEU A 212 20.82 -2.42 19.35
N VAL A 213 19.55 -2.37 18.97
CA VAL A 213 18.90 -3.44 18.23
C VAL A 213 18.15 -2.89 17.03
N ARG A 214 18.13 -3.65 15.94
CA ARG A 214 17.33 -3.34 14.75
C ARG A 214 16.75 -4.62 14.18
N ARG A 215 15.51 -4.53 13.71
CA ARG A 215 14.85 -5.67 13.06
C ARG A 215 15.57 -6.03 11.76
N ILE A 216 15.75 -7.32 11.54
CA ILE A 216 16.15 -7.89 10.26
C ILE A 216 14.93 -8.58 9.66
N ASP A 217 14.58 -8.23 8.42
CA ASP A 217 13.41 -8.77 7.71
C ASP A 217 13.89 -9.49 6.45
N CYS A 218 14.67 -10.56 6.66
CA CYS A 218 15.30 -11.32 5.59
C CYS A 218 15.32 -12.81 5.92
N GLU A 219 14.83 -13.63 4.99
CA GLU A 219 14.97 -15.10 5.04
C GLU A 219 16.41 -15.54 4.73
N CYS A 220 17.09 -14.78 3.86
CA CYS A 220 18.51 -14.92 3.57
C CYS A 220 19.17 -13.55 3.48
N CYS A 221 20.17 -13.30 4.32
CA CYS A 221 20.91 -12.05 4.31
C CYS A 221 22.33 -12.18 4.84
N ILE A 222 23.16 -11.22 4.43
CA ILE A 222 24.53 -11.03 4.86
C ILE A 222 24.56 -9.78 5.73
N ILE A 223 25.01 -9.94 6.98
CA ILE A 223 25.20 -8.85 7.93
C ILE A 223 26.70 -8.58 8.03
N ARG A 224 27.13 -7.35 7.74
CA ARG A 224 28.51 -6.89 7.92
C ARG A 224 28.56 -5.83 9.00
N ILE A 225 29.46 -6.01 9.96
CA ILE A 225 29.66 -5.06 11.05
C ILE A 225 31.14 -4.77 11.16
N LYS A 226 31.50 -3.50 11.31
CA LYS A 226 32.89 -3.09 11.48
C LYS A 226 33.06 -2.29 12.75
N PHE A 227 34.03 -2.70 13.54
CA PHE A 227 34.42 -2.12 14.81
C PHE A 227 35.82 -1.53 14.70
N LYS A 228 36.10 -0.53 15.51
CA LYS A 228 37.41 0.09 15.64
C LYS A 228 37.78 0.33 17.09
N ASN A 229 39.08 0.38 17.34
CA ASN A 229 39.68 0.82 18.59
C ASN A 229 39.16 0.09 19.84
N PHE A 230 38.90 -1.22 19.73
CA PHE A 230 38.50 -2.03 20.88
C PHE A 230 39.69 -2.84 21.41
N TYR A 231 40.18 -2.43 22.58
CA TYR A 231 41.39 -2.99 23.20
C TYR A 231 41.07 -3.61 24.56
N PRO A 232 40.34 -4.74 24.64
CA PRO A 232 40.02 -5.33 25.94
C PRO A 232 41.31 -5.81 26.63
N TYR A 233 41.50 -5.44 27.89
CA TYR A 233 42.70 -5.76 28.69
C TYR A 233 42.39 -6.31 30.07
N GLN A 234 41.11 -6.38 30.44
CA GLN A 234 40.62 -7.00 31.67
C GLN A 234 39.56 -8.04 31.34
N ASN A 235 39.44 -9.03 32.25
CA ASN A 235 38.48 -10.11 32.09
C ASN A 235 37.08 -9.57 31.86
N TYR A 236 36.36 -10.26 30.99
CA TYR A 236 34.96 -10.03 30.69
C TYR A 236 34.65 -8.76 29.89
N GLN A 237 35.61 -7.88 29.58
CA GLN A 237 35.39 -6.79 28.62
C GLN A 237 35.08 -7.37 27.24
N GLN A 238 33.85 -7.11 26.79
CA GLN A 238 33.28 -7.72 25.60
C GLN A 238 32.67 -6.67 24.68
N LEU A 239 32.90 -6.87 23.39
CA LEU A 239 32.07 -6.33 22.33
C LEU A 239 31.32 -7.52 21.73
N ALA A 240 30.01 -7.42 21.53
CA ALA A 240 29.27 -8.49 20.90
C ALA A 240 28.23 -8.03 19.88
N THR A 241 28.04 -8.88 18.88
CA THR A 241 26.90 -8.90 17.97
C THR A 241 25.95 -10.00 18.38
N PHE A 242 24.66 -9.72 18.36
CA PHE A 242 23.60 -10.64 18.70
C PHE A 242 22.72 -10.90 17.47
N ILE A 243 22.37 -12.16 17.23
CA ILE A 243 21.26 -12.55 16.39
C ILE A 243 20.18 -13.10 17.32
N MET A 244 19.06 -12.38 17.45
CA MET A 244 18.04 -12.68 18.47
C MET A 244 16.71 -13.10 17.85
N ALA A 245 15.98 -13.93 18.58
CA ALA A 245 14.63 -14.34 18.25
C ALA A 245 13.61 -13.20 18.38
N ARG A 246 12.45 -13.37 17.75
CA ARG A 246 11.31 -12.45 17.92
C ARG A 246 10.73 -12.50 19.34
N GLN A 247 10.57 -13.71 19.88
CA GLN A 247 10.04 -13.96 21.22
C GLN A 247 11.18 -14.23 22.19
N ASN A 248 11.13 -13.58 23.36
CA ASN A 248 12.15 -13.65 24.39
C ASN A 248 13.58 -13.45 23.82
N PRO A 249 13.86 -12.34 23.13
CA PRO A 249 15.15 -12.10 22.44
C PRO A 249 16.37 -12.19 23.37
N ARG A 250 16.20 -11.85 24.65
CA ARG A 250 17.27 -11.95 25.66
C ARG A 250 17.57 -13.39 26.08
N GLU A 251 16.61 -14.29 25.92
CA GLU A 251 16.71 -15.71 26.29
C GLU A 251 17.11 -16.58 25.11
N ASN A 252 16.76 -16.17 23.88
CA ASN A 252 16.95 -16.91 22.65
C ASN A 252 17.77 -16.08 21.66
N HIS A 253 19.08 -16.32 21.63
CA HIS A 253 19.99 -15.60 20.74
C HIS A 253 21.29 -16.36 20.48
N ILE A 254 21.98 -15.96 19.43
CA ILE A 254 23.39 -16.26 19.22
C ILE A 254 24.20 -14.99 19.48
N LYS A 255 25.17 -15.07 20.38
CA LYS A 255 26.08 -13.98 20.76
C LYS A 255 27.46 -14.26 20.17
N LEU A 256 27.92 -13.38 19.28
CA LEU A 256 29.27 -13.39 18.73
C LEU A 256 30.05 -12.26 19.39
N SER A 257 31.03 -12.60 20.21
CA SER A 257 31.73 -11.63 21.06
C SER A 257 33.22 -11.66 20.83
N PHE A 258 33.87 -10.50 20.79
CA PHE A 258 35.31 -10.37 20.97
C PHE A 258 35.58 -10.01 22.43
N THR A 259 36.43 -10.79 23.09
CA THR A 259 36.62 -10.70 24.54
C THR A 259 38.09 -10.82 24.94
N TYR A 260 38.40 -10.31 26.13
CA TYR A 260 39.62 -10.66 26.86
C TYR A 260 39.28 -11.67 27.95
N TRP A 261 40.05 -12.75 28.00
CA TRP A 261 39.97 -13.78 29.02
C TRP A 261 41.36 -14.21 29.50
N GLN A 262 41.52 -14.24 30.82
CA GLN A 262 42.68 -14.75 31.51
C GLN A 262 42.18 -15.82 32.50
N PRO A 263 42.59 -17.09 32.33
CA PRO A 263 42.22 -18.17 33.25
C PRO A 263 42.68 -17.83 34.68
N GLU A 264 41.83 -18.11 35.68
CA GLU A 264 42.15 -17.85 37.09
C GLU A 264 43.02 -18.95 37.74
N ASP A 265 43.17 -20.11 37.08
CA ASP A 265 43.90 -21.26 37.64
C ASP A 265 45.40 -20.99 37.77
N ARG A 266 45.85 -20.93 39.02
CA ARG A 266 47.18 -20.51 39.48
C ARG A 266 48.34 -21.47 39.16
N GLU A 267 48.08 -22.61 38.51
CA GLU A 267 49.10 -23.64 38.24
C GLU A 267 49.56 -23.73 36.79
N VAL A 268 48.86 -23.09 35.84
CA VAL A 268 49.37 -22.99 34.47
C VAL A 268 50.37 -21.84 34.43
N SER A 269 51.64 -22.16 34.61
CA SER A 269 52.81 -21.28 34.61
C SER A 269 53.09 -20.56 33.29
N VAL A 270 52.08 -20.31 32.47
CA VAL A 270 52.19 -19.51 31.25
C VAL A 270 51.12 -18.43 31.31
N GLU A 271 51.60 -17.21 31.39
CA GLU A 271 50.88 -15.94 31.29
C GLU A 271 50.12 -15.80 29.95
N LYS A 272 49.18 -16.70 29.66
CA LYS A 272 48.37 -16.70 28.45
C LYS A 272 47.20 -15.76 28.67
N LYS A 273 47.41 -14.50 28.33
CA LYS A 273 46.33 -13.54 28.11
C LYS A 273 45.71 -13.86 26.76
N LEU A 274 44.43 -14.22 26.75
CA LEU A 274 43.72 -14.61 25.54
C LEU A 274 42.79 -13.48 25.13
N ARG A 275 42.95 -13.02 23.88
CA ARG A 275 41.95 -12.21 23.19
C ARG A 275 41.43 -13.03 22.03
N GLY A 276 40.11 -13.11 21.89
CA GLY A 276 39.54 -13.97 20.88
C GLY A 276 38.06 -13.72 20.67
N THR A 277 37.55 -14.39 19.64
CA THR A 277 36.12 -14.40 19.36
C THR A 277 35.49 -15.64 19.95
N GLN A 278 34.36 -15.46 20.60
CA GLN A 278 33.54 -16.53 21.14
C GLN A 278 32.13 -16.45 20.56
N VAL A 279 31.57 -17.59 20.19
CA VAL A 279 30.17 -17.73 19.81
C VAL A 279 29.46 -18.49 20.92
N ILE A 280 28.44 -17.88 21.50
CA ILE A 280 27.59 -18.47 22.54
C ILE A 280 26.18 -18.58 21.99
N ILE A 281 25.59 -19.78 22.07
CA ILE A 281 24.19 -20.01 21.74
C ILE A 281 23.41 -20.10 23.04
N GLN A 282 22.42 -19.22 23.19
CA GLN A 282 21.51 -19.22 24.32
C GLN A 282 20.10 -19.60 23.87
N LYS A 283 19.49 -20.57 24.55
CA LYS A 283 18.13 -21.05 24.32
C LYS A 283 17.38 -21.08 25.65
N ASN A 284 16.21 -20.46 25.71
CA ASN A 284 15.39 -20.33 26.93
C ASN A 284 16.17 -19.81 28.14
N GLY A 285 17.14 -18.93 27.89
CA GLY A 285 17.96 -18.36 28.93
C GLY A 285 19.10 -19.26 29.43
N GLU A 286 19.35 -20.40 28.82
CA GLU A 286 20.47 -21.28 29.15
C GLU A 286 21.47 -21.34 27.99
N ILE A 287 22.76 -21.43 28.32
CA ILE A 287 23.80 -21.63 27.31
C ILE A 287 23.70 -23.06 26.82
N SER A 288 23.30 -23.23 25.55
CA SER A 288 23.21 -24.55 24.93
C SER A 288 24.53 -24.99 24.29
N ASP A 289 25.33 -24.03 23.81
CA ASP A 289 26.59 -24.31 23.13
C ASP A 289 27.55 -23.12 23.23
N ILE A 290 28.85 -23.41 23.22
CA ILE A 290 29.93 -22.44 23.24
C ILE A 290 31.01 -22.91 22.26
N ASP A 291 31.25 -22.11 21.21
CA ASP A 291 32.43 -22.26 20.36
C ASP A 291 33.40 -21.12 20.63
N SER A 292 34.68 -21.45 20.83
CA SER A 292 35.71 -20.49 21.18
C SER A 292 36.80 -20.50 20.12
N MET A 293 36.88 -19.40 19.37
CA MET A 293 37.93 -19.17 18.41
C MET A 293 38.97 -18.24 19.02
N SER A 294 40.04 -18.82 19.55
CA SER A 294 41.18 -18.02 20.03
C SER A 294 41.92 -17.39 18.86
N ILE A 295 42.01 -16.05 18.85
CA ILE A 295 42.58 -15.31 17.71
C ILE A 295 43.99 -14.82 18.04
N CYS A 296 44.21 -14.30 19.25
CA CYS A 296 45.50 -13.82 19.69
C CYS A 296 45.97 -14.58 20.93
N TYR A 297 46.99 -15.42 20.74
CA TYR A 297 47.87 -15.83 21.82
C TYR A 297 48.95 -14.76 21.94
N THR A 298 48.74 -13.75 22.77
CA THR A 298 49.87 -12.97 23.24
C THR A 298 50.53 -13.76 24.36
N SER A 299 51.58 -14.52 24.03
CA SER A 299 52.67 -14.60 25.00
C SER A 299 53.16 -13.16 25.19
N LEU A 300 53.49 -12.77 26.42
CA LEU A 300 53.75 -11.39 26.86
C LEU A 300 54.94 -10.66 26.20
N LYS A 301 55.17 -10.82 24.89
CA LYS A 301 55.89 -9.82 24.14
C LYS A 301 54.94 -8.64 23.90
N PRO A 302 55.23 -7.42 24.41
CA PRO A 302 54.39 -6.22 24.27
C PRO A 302 54.25 -5.69 22.83
N ALA A 303 54.48 -6.53 21.81
CA ALA A 303 54.66 -6.14 20.42
C ALA A 303 53.58 -6.67 19.47
N TYR A 304 52.56 -7.42 19.94
CA TYR A 304 51.41 -7.72 19.09
C TYR A 304 50.36 -6.62 19.27
N PRO A 305 50.21 -5.70 18.31
CA PRO A 305 49.13 -4.72 18.36
C PRO A 305 47.81 -5.49 18.34
N CYS A 306 46.90 -5.13 19.24
CA CYS A 306 45.50 -5.51 19.08
C CYS A 306 45.00 -5.11 17.69
N PRO A 307 43.96 -5.76 17.18
CA PRO A 307 43.31 -5.29 15.98
C PRO A 307 42.77 -3.87 16.20
N ASP A 308 43.27 -2.91 15.44
CA ASP A 308 42.72 -1.55 15.37
C ASP A 308 41.33 -1.58 14.73
N THR A 309 41.10 -2.56 13.86
CA THR A 309 39.80 -2.81 13.23
C THR A 309 39.43 -4.28 13.31
N LEU A 310 38.17 -4.56 13.66
CA LEU A 310 37.56 -5.89 13.63
C LEU A 310 36.34 -5.82 12.73
N GLN A 311 36.18 -6.75 11.79
CA GLN A 311 35.02 -6.81 10.92
C GLN A 311 34.39 -8.20 10.98
N TYR A 312 33.08 -8.25 11.19
CA TYR A 312 32.27 -9.46 11.15
C TYR A 312 31.48 -9.50 9.85
N ARG A 313 31.34 -10.71 9.29
CA ARG A 313 30.40 -11.04 8.22
C ARG A 313 29.62 -12.26 8.67
N LEU A 314 28.32 -12.10 8.86
CA LEU A 314 27.39 -13.16 9.20
C LEU A 314 26.51 -13.44 8.00
N THR A 315 26.37 -14.68 7.58
CA THR A 315 25.42 -15.09 6.54
C THR A 315 24.30 -15.88 7.20
N LEU A 316 23.07 -15.39 7.13
CA LEU A 316 21.87 -16.05 7.59
C LEU A 316 21.20 -16.68 6.37
N LYS A 317 21.01 -18.01 6.35
CA LYS A 317 20.35 -18.74 5.25
C LYS A 317 19.69 -20.00 5.80
N GLU A 318 18.43 -20.24 5.49
CA GLU A 318 17.74 -21.51 5.80
C GLU A 318 17.87 -21.94 7.28
N ASN A 319 17.67 -21.01 8.22
CA ASN A 319 17.81 -21.25 9.66
C ASN A 319 19.24 -21.66 10.09
N ARG A 320 20.24 -21.28 9.31
CA ARG A 320 21.68 -21.43 9.60
C ARG A 320 22.38 -20.09 9.62
N MET A 321 23.41 -20.00 10.47
CA MET A 321 24.34 -18.88 10.48
C MET A 321 25.73 -19.36 10.06
N THR A 322 26.37 -18.67 9.12
CA THR A 322 27.81 -18.77 8.86
C THR A 322 28.48 -17.51 9.38
N PHE A 323 29.59 -17.66 10.10
CA PHE A 323 30.35 -16.54 10.65
C PHE A 323 31.75 -16.46 10.06
N GLN A 324 32.14 -15.26 9.65
CA GLN A 324 33.48 -14.91 9.20
C GLN A 324 33.93 -13.63 9.89
N PHE A 325 35.22 -13.51 10.20
CA PHE A 325 35.77 -12.28 10.74
C PHE A 325 37.11 -11.91 10.11
N LYS A 326 37.46 -10.63 10.21
CA LYS A 326 38.71 -10.04 9.76
C LYS A 326 39.25 -9.08 10.82
N GLU A 327 40.56 -9.14 11.03
CA GLU A 327 41.31 -8.26 11.93
C GLU A 327 42.35 -7.48 11.13
N ASN A 328 42.43 -6.17 11.36
CA ASN A 328 43.29 -5.21 10.65
C ASN A 328 43.09 -5.19 9.11
N PRO A 329 43.02 -4.01 8.48
CA PRO A 329 42.65 -3.92 7.06
C PRO A 329 43.73 -4.53 6.13
N ASP A 330 44.99 -4.58 6.57
CA ASP A 330 46.18 -4.76 5.71
C ASP A 330 46.45 -6.19 5.21
N TRP A 331 45.61 -7.18 5.50
CA TRP A 331 45.77 -8.52 4.93
C TRP A 331 44.48 -8.99 4.25
N GLN A 332 44.61 -9.43 2.99
CA GLN A 332 43.54 -9.92 2.10
C GLN A 332 42.98 -11.30 2.52
N VAL A 333 43.24 -11.76 3.72
CA VAL A 333 42.81 -13.08 4.17
C VAL A 333 41.71 -12.87 5.21
N PHE A 334 40.46 -13.02 4.79
CA PHE A 334 39.43 -13.40 5.76
C PHE A 334 39.92 -14.70 6.39
N ARG A 335 40.17 -14.70 7.70
CA ARG A 335 40.25 -15.97 8.39
C ARG A 335 38.83 -16.49 8.35
N ILE A 336 38.55 -17.36 7.38
CA ILE A 336 37.29 -18.08 7.33
C ILE A 336 37.29 -18.92 8.59
N SER A 337 36.66 -18.35 9.62
CA SER A 337 36.10 -19.11 10.72
C SER A 337 35.36 -20.26 10.07
N LYS A 338 35.71 -21.47 10.53
CA LYS A 338 35.01 -22.71 10.23
C LYS A 338 33.54 -22.40 9.98
N GLU A 339 32.98 -22.90 8.88
CA GLU A 339 31.56 -22.78 8.63
C GLU A 339 30.84 -23.57 9.72
N ILE A 340 30.50 -22.89 10.81
CA ILE A 340 29.82 -23.50 11.94
C ILE A 340 28.35 -23.29 11.70
N ASN A 341 27.72 -24.32 11.16
CA ASN A 341 26.28 -24.33 10.87
C ASN A 341 25.50 -24.41 12.19
N TYR A 342 25.14 -23.24 12.72
CA TYR A 342 24.26 -23.16 13.90
C TYR A 342 22.80 -23.25 13.49
N SER A 343 22.05 -24.21 14.01
CA SER A 343 20.59 -24.16 13.94
C SER A 343 20.07 -23.28 15.07
N PHE A 344 19.48 -22.15 14.72
CA PHE A 344 18.97 -21.20 15.70
C PHE A 344 17.94 -21.86 16.62
N GLY A 345 17.10 -22.75 16.07
CA GLY A 345 15.92 -23.26 16.78
C GLY A 345 14.89 -22.16 17.04
N PHE A 346 15.09 -20.98 16.45
CA PHE A 346 14.23 -19.81 16.48
C PHE A 346 14.39 -19.04 15.17
N GLU A 347 13.41 -18.21 14.81
CA GLU A 347 13.49 -17.33 13.65
C GLU A 347 14.33 -16.08 13.98
N PRO A 348 15.46 -15.81 13.29
CA PRO A 348 16.22 -14.58 13.45
C PRO A 348 15.34 -13.36 13.16
N PHE A 349 15.27 -12.43 14.09
CA PHE A 349 14.39 -11.27 13.96
C PHE A 349 15.07 -9.94 14.27
N TYR A 350 16.09 -9.95 15.14
CA TYR A 350 16.88 -8.76 15.45
C TYR A 350 18.37 -9.02 15.27
N VAL A 351 19.06 -8.00 14.78
CA VAL A 351 20.51 -7.84 15.00
C VAL A 351 20.71 -6.87 16.16
N GLY A 352 21.55 -7.24 17.12
CA GLY A 352 21.93 -6.40 18.25
C GLY A 352 23.43 -6.17 18.32
N ILE A 353 23.83 -5.05 18.89
CA ILE A 353 25.24 -4.69 19.06
C ILE A 353 25.41 -4.01 20.40
N GLY A 354 26.31 -4.56 21.20
CA GLY A 354 26.54 -4.11 22.57
C GLY A 354 28.00 -4.18 22.94
N ALA A 355 28.40 -3.28 23.82
CA ALA A 355 29.64 -3.38 24.57
C ALA A 355 29.27 -3.53 26.02
N PHE A 356 29.88 -4.50 26.70
CA PHE A 356 29.56 -4.78 28.08
C PHE A 356 30.71 -5.49 28.75
N GLN A 357 30.55 -5.71 30.04
CA GLN A 357 31.42 -6.57 30.81
C GLN A 357 30.58 -7.46 31.69
N GLY A 358 31.04 -8.70 31.83
CA GLY A 358 30.35 -9.80 32.48
C GLY A 358 29.85 -9.51 33.90
N THR A 359 29.18 -10.49 34.49
CA THR A 359 28.47 -10.27 35.74
C THR A 359 29.37 -10.09 36.95
N THR A 360 28.77 -9.46 37.95
CA THR A 360 29.29 -9.25 39.28
C THR A 360 29.55 -10.56 40.02
N ASP A 361 30.45 -10.54 41.00
CA ASP A 361 30.69 -11.66 41.93
C ASP A 361 29.43 -12.05 42.73
N SER A 362 29.56 -13.02 43.65
CA SER A 362 28.47 -13.46 44.53
C SER A 362 27.92 -12.35 45.44
N LYS A 363 28.65 -11.23 45.60
CA LYS A 363 28.26 -10.06 46.40
C LYS A 363 27.66 -8.94 45.55
N GLY A 364 27.48 -9.15 44.24
CA GLY A 364 27.04 -8.08 43.35
C GLY A 364 28.12 -7.04 43.09
N ILE A 365 29.39 -7.32 43.44
CA ILE A 365 30.52 -6.46 43.12
C ILE A 365 30.91 -6.74 41.67
N PRO A 366 30.92 -5.73 40.79
CA PRO A 366 31.48 -5.84 39.46
C PRO A 366 32.87 -6.51 39.56
N LEU A 367 33.06 -7.70 38.97
CA LEU A 367 34.41 -8.28 38.75
C LEU A 367 35.19 -7.49 37.66
N ASN A 368 34.76 -6.26 37.47
CA ASN A 368 34.73 -5.57 36.21
C ASN A 368 36.02 -4.81 36.03
N GLY A 369 36.49 -4.81 34.80
CA GLY A 369 37.54 -3.91 34.39
C GLY A 369 37.08 -2.46 34.36
N ASP A 370 38.03 -1.61 34.00
CA ASP A 370 37.77 -0.25 33.56
C ASP A 370 36.74 -0.28 32.42
N ILE A 371 35.92 0.77 32.39
CA ILE A 371 34.95 0.95 31.31
C ILE A 371 35.70 1.54 30.12
N ILE A 372 35.82 0.76 29.05
CA ILE A 372 36.52 1.16 27.83
C ILE A 372 35.52 1.39 26.68
N PRO A 373 35.82 2.34 25.78
CA PRO A 373 34.99 2.56 24.60
C PRO A 373 35.27 1.50 23.52
N VAL A 374 34.29 1.33 22.64
CA VAL A 374 34.43 0.70 21.32
C VAL A 374 33.71 1.55 20.30
N LEU A 375 34.33 1.70 19.13
CA LEU A 375 33.78 2.45 18.02
C LEU A 375 33.16 1.47 17.02
N ILE A 376 31.95 1.77 16.55
CA ILE A 376 31.25 1.03 15.50
C ILE A 376 31.23 1.92 14.25
N ASP A 377 31.89 1.45 13.19
CA ASP A 377 32.02 2.08 11.87
C ASP A 377 30.73 1.96 11.09
N PHE A 378 30.28 0.73 10.83
CA PHE A 378 29.01 0.55 10.16
C PHE A 378 28.38 -0.79 10.52
N VAL A 379 27.08 -0.84 10.22
CA VAL A 379 26.30 -2.07 10.15
C VAL A 379 25.58 -2.07 8.82
N GLU A 380 25.76 -3.13 8.06
CA GLU A 380 25.20 -3.31 6.74
C GLU A 380 24.50 -4.65 6.71
N VAL A 381 23.26 -4.67 6.23
CA VAL A 381 22.49 -5.88 5.96
C VAL A 381 22.19 -5.87 4.49
N GLU A 382 22.48 -6.96 3.79
CA GLU A 382 22.21 -7.14 2.36
C GLU A 382 21.48 -8.46 2.16
N PRO A 383 20.58 -8.59 1.18
CA PRO A 383 20.05 -9.88 0.80
C PRO A 383 21.16 -10.78 0.26
N CYS A 384 21.03 -12.09 0.42
CA CYS A 384 21.90 -13.04 -0.29
C CYS A 384 21.73 -12.87 -1.80
N SER A 385 22.83 -12.97 -2.56
CA SER A 385 22.72 -13.10 -4.00
C SER A 385 22.24 -14.51 -4.36
N ASN A 386 21.57 -14.69 -5.51
CA ASN A 386 21.17 -16.03 -5.98
C ASN A 386 22.36 -16.97 -6.23
N SER A 387 23.60 -16.47 -6.14
CA SER A 387 24.85 -17.21 -6.30
C SER A 387 25.53 -17.61 -4.99
N ASP A 388 25.03 -17.17 -3.82
CA ASP A 388 25.48 -17.59 -2.48
C ASP A 388 24.60 -18.74 -1.95
#